data_AF-A0A5K3EQT6-F1
#
_entry.id   AF-A0A5K3EQT6-F1
#
_cell.length_a   1.000
_cell.length_b   1.000
_cell.length_c   1.000
_cell.angle_alpha   90.00
_cell.angle_beta   90.00
_cell.angle_gamma   90.00
#
_symmetry.space_group_name_H-M   'P 1'
#
loop_
_entity.id
_entity.type
_entity.pdbx_description
1 polymer ?
#
loop_
_entity_poly.entity_id
_entity_poly.type
_entity_poly.pdbx_seq_one_letter_code
_entity_poly.pdbx_strand_id
1 'polypeptide(L)'
;MAKTCAGCIRSLMIFFNFLYILIGLAIVGLGIYLLVSGYVSDASGGLSILAYPCIGLTILGIIPVFIAVCGCWGALRYNRCCLGMYFTFLLFVFAAEVATGIAGVIYKEELRMYILKYLKTAVEEYEPTDKLTSLDLVQATFHCCGYSGASDYGKKPIPKSCCGFGECDASLVKGCEERTFQIENQTIILCAIVIGVALIQLVGLIFSMVLCCAARDRHSVEYYEPVRT
;
A
#
# COMPACT_ATOMS: atom_id res chain seq x y z
N MET A 1 16.62 27.47 -22.64
CA MET A 1 15.80 27.13 -21.45
C MET A 1 15.09 25.78 -21.54
N ALA A 2 14.47 25.40 -22.67
CA ALA A 2 13.75 24.11 -22.79
C ALA A 2 14.63 22.86 -22.57
N LYS A 3 15.91 22.88 -23.00
CA LYS A 3 16.86 21.76 -22.82
C LYS A 3 17.21 21.48 -21.35
N THR A 4 17.23 22.51 -20.50
CA THR A 4 17.55 22.40 -19.06
C THR A 4 16.36 21.86 -18.27
N CYS A 5 15.15 22.33 -18.55
CA CYS A 5 13.94 21.88 -17.85
C CYS A 5 13.61 20.38 -18.11
N ALA A 6 13.72 19.93 -19.37
CA ALA A 6 13.50 18.52 -19.70
C ALA A 6 14.55 17.58 -19.06
N GLY A 7 15.79 18.06 -18.89
CA GLY A 7 16.83 17.35 -18.15
C GLY A 7 16.50 17.19 -16.67
N CYS A 8 16.03 18.27 -16.02
CA CYS A 8 15.59 18.22 -14.62
C CYS A 8 14.41 17.26 -14.42
N ILE A 9 13.37 17.35 -15.25
CA ILE A 9 12.19 16.45 -15.20
C ILE A 9 12.62 14.99 -15.36
N ARG A 10 13.49 14.70 -16.32
CA ARG A 10 14.04 13.37 -16.53
C ARG A 10 14.78 12.85 -15.30
N SER A 11 15.67 13.66 -14.72
CA SER A 11 16.44 13.26 -13.54
C SER A 11 15.55 12.98 -12.34
N LEU A 12 14.55 13.85 -12.09
CA LEU A 12 13.58 13.66 -11.01
C LEU A 12 12.72 12.40 -11.23
N MET A 13 12.22 12.19 -12.45
CA MET A 13 11.43 11.00 -12.77
C MET A 13 12.23 9.71 -12.55
N ILE A 14 13.49 9.67 -12.95
CA ILE A 14 14.36 8.49 -12.70
C ILE A 14 14.59 8.30 -11.20
N PHE A 15 14.90 9.36 -10.46
CA PHE A 15 15.12 9.30 -9.02
C PHE A 15 13.90 8.74 -8.27
N PHE A 16 12.71 9.30 -8.50
CA PHE A 16 11.49 8.83 -7.82
C PHE A 16 11.11 7.41 -8.23
N ASN A 17 11.21 7.05 -9.52
CA ASN A 17 10.93 5.66 -9.95
C ASN A 17 11.96 4.67 -9.38
N PHE A 18 13.22 5.08 -9.20
CA PHE A 18 14.21 4.23 -8.52
C PHE A 18 13.84 4.00 -7.05
N LEU A 19 13.38 5.02 -6.32
CA LEU A 19 12.88 4.84 -4.96
C LEU A 19 11.67 3.89 -4.92
N TYR A 20 10.73 4.01 -5.86
CA TYR A 20 9.60 3.09 -5.97
C TYR A 20 10.02 1.65 -6.23
N ILE A 21 11.07 1.44 -7.04
CA ILE A 21 11.64 0.09 -7.25
C ILE A 21 12.17 -0.47 -5.94
N LEU A 22 12.95 0.30 -5.17
CA LEU A 22 13.50 -0.16 -3.89
C LEU A 22 12.40 -0.52 -2.89
N ILE A 23 11.40 0.34 -2.75
CA ILE A 23 10.25 0.11 -1.87
C ILE A 23 9.47 -1.13 -2.33
N GLY A 24 9.19 -1.26 -3.63
CA GLY A 24 8.48 -2.40 -4.18
C GLY A 24 9.23 -3.72 -4.00
N LEU A 25 10.54 -3.74 -4.22
CA LEU A 25 11.37 -4.93 -3.97
C LEU A 25 11.38 -5.33 -2.49
N ALA A 26 11.40 -4.35 -1.57
CA ALA A 26 11.28 -4.63 -0.14
C ALA A 26 9.93 -5.27 0.22
N ILE A 27 8.82 -4.76 -0.36
CA ILE A 27 7.47 -5.31 -0.17
C ILE A 27 7.39 -6.73 -0.73
N VAL A 28 7.88 -6.96 -1.94
CA VAL A 28 7.93 -8.30 -2.56
C VAL A 28 8.76 -9.26 -1.72
N GLY A 29 9.94 -8.82 -1.26
CA GLY A 29 10.81 -9.61 -0.39
C GLY A 29 10.14 -9.98 0.92
N LEU A 30 9.42 -9.05 1.55
CA LEU A 30 8.63 -9.31 2.75
C LEU A 30 7.49 -10.30 2.47
N GLY A 31 6.75 -10.13 1.37
CA GLY A 31 5.68 -11.05 0.98
C GLY A 31 6.17 -12.48 0.77
N ILE A 32 7.29 -12.65 0.05
CA ILE A 32 7.94 -13.95 -0.14
C ILE A 32 8.44 -14.52 1.19
N TYR A 33 9.08 -13.69 2.02
CA TYR A 33 9.57 -14.11 3.33
C TYR A 33 8.44 -14.66 4.20
N LEU A 34 7.30 -13.95 4.28
CA LEU A 34 6.13 -14.40 5.03
C LEU A 34 5.56 -15.71 4.49
N LEU A 35 5.51 -15.89 3.17
CA LEU A 35 5.03 -17.12 2.55
C LEU A 35 5.92 -18.34 2.84
N VAL A 36 7.24 -18.14 2.91
CA VAL A 36 8.21 -19.25 3.10
C VAL A 36 8.48 -19.55 4.57
N SER A 37 8.33 -18.58 5.47
CA SER A 37 8.63 -18.72 6.90
C SER A 37 7.62 -19.58 7.69
N GLY A 38 6.57 -20.11 7.04
CA GLY A 38 5.63 -21.03 7.66
C GLY A 38 4.65 -20.38 8.67
N TYR A 39 4.71 -19.05 8.84
CA TYR A 39 3.68 -18.28 9.57
C TYR A 39 2.27 -18.46 8.98
N VAL A 40 2.24 -18.84 7.72
CA VAL A 40 1.08 -18.84 6.84
C VAL A 40 0.67 -20.28 6.47
N SER A 41 1.34 -21.27 7.05
CA SER A 41 1.00 -22.69 6.89
C SER A 41 0.02 -23.11 7.98
N ASP A 42 -1.04 -23.80 7.57
CA ASP A 42 -2.04 -24.34 8.49
C ASP A 42 -1.54 -25.63 9.17
N ALA A 43 -2.18 -26.07 10.25
CA ALA A 43 -1.78 -27.26 11.03
C ALA A 43 -1.77 -28.57 10.20
N SER A 44 -2.47 -28.59 9.08
CA SER A 44 -2.56 -29.69 8.12
C SER A 44 -1.47 -29.68 7.03
N GLY A 45 -0.57 -28.69 7.03
CA GLY A 45 0.40 -28.48 5.95
C GLY A 45 -0.20 -27.83 4.69
N GLY A 46 -1.48 -27.45 4.75
CA GLY A 46 -2.17 -26.69 3.70
C GLY A 46 -1.89 -25.18 3.78
N LEU A 47 -2.29 -24.47 2.72
CA LEU A 47 -2.17 -23.03 2.63
C LEU A 47 -3.26 -22.37 3.50
N SER A 48 -2.87 -21.68 4.59
CA SER A 48 -3.86 -21.06 5.48
C SER A 48 -4.54 -19.86 4.82
N ILE A 49 -5.67 -19.41 5.38
CA ILE A 49 -6.37 -18.20 4.92
C ILE A 49 -5.48 -16.95 4.93
N LEU A 50 -4.42 -16.95 5.78
CA LEU A 50 -3.43 -15.89 5.88
C LEU A 50 -2.50 -15.81 4.66
N ALA A 51 -2.51 -16.82 3.77
CA ALA A 51 -1.66 -16.85 2.58
C ALA A 51 -2.18 -15.99 1.46
N TYR A 52 -3.50 -15.89 1.32
CA TYR A 52 -4.13 -15.05 0.31
C TYR A 52 -3.69 -13.57 0.41
N PRO A 53 -3.70 -12.91 1.59
CA PRO A 53 -3.19 -11.54 1.68
C PRO A 53 -1.68 -11.45 1.43
N CYS A 54 -0.88 -12.46 1.80
CA CYS A 54 0.57 -12.46 1.54
C CYS A 54 0.90 -12.62 0.03
N ILE A 55 0.16 -13.49 -0.67
CA ILE A 55 0.23 -13.64 -2.13
C ILE A 55 -0.20 -12.33 -2.80
N GLY A 56 -1.31 -11.75 -2.34
CA GLY A 56 -1.81 -10.45 -2.81
C GLY A 56 -0.76 -9.35 -2.66
N LEU A 57 -0.13 -9.24 -1.49
CA LEU A 57 0.94 -8.27 -1.22
C LEU A 57 2.15 -8.46 -2.13
N THR A 58 2.51 -9.70 -2.43
CA THR A 58 3.61 -10.02 -3.37
C THR A 58 3.27 -9.57 -4.79
N ILE A 59 2.08 -9.90 -5.30
CA ILE A 59 1.63 -9.52 -6.65
C ILE A 59 1.51 -7.99 -6.76
N LEU A 60 0.91 -7.35 -5.76
CA LEU A 60 0.76 -5.90 -5.68
C LEU A 60 2.12 -5.18 -5.59
N GLY A 61 3.19 -5.84 -5.14
CA GLY A 61 4.55 -5.30 -5.17
C GLY A 61 5.23 -5.44 -6.54
N ILE A 62 5.01 -6.54 -7.26
CA ILE A 62 5.68 -6.82 -8.55
C ILE A 62 5.23 -5.84 -9.65
N ILE A 63 3.92 -5.58 -9.75
CA ILE A 63 3.37 -4.76 -10.83
C ILE A 63 3.94 -3.32 -10.80
N PRO A 64 3.92 -2.60 -9.66
CA PRO A 64 4.52 -1.27 -9.56
C PRO A 64 6.02 -1.25 -9.84
N VAL A 65 6.78 -2.29 -9.44
CA VAL A 65 8.21 -2.40 -9.75
C VAL A 65 8.41 -2.44 -11.27
N PHE A 66 7.67 -3.29 -11.97
CA PHE A 66 7.74 -3.38 -13.43
C PHE A 66 7.42 -2.05 -14.11
N ILE A 67 6.36 -1.38 -13.66
CA ILE A 67 5.94 -0.09 -14.19
C ILE A 67 6.97 1.00 -13.89
N ALA A 68 7.56 1.02 -12.71
CA ALA A 68 8.63 1.96 -12.35
C ALA A 68 9.90 1.73 -13.19
N VAL A 69 10.24 0.47 -13.51
CA VAL A 69 11.32 0.15 -14.46
C VAL A 69 10.99 0.70 -15.85
N CYS A 70 9.75 0.56 -16.32
CA CYS A 70 9.30 1.15 -17.58
C CYS A 70 9.37 2.69 -17.55
N GLY A 71 9.02 3.33 -16.43
CA GLY A 71 9.19 4.77 -16.23
C GLY A 71 10.66 5.21 -16.34
N CYS A 72 11.57 4.53 -15.63
CA CYS A 72 13.01 4.77 -15.71
C CYS A 72 13.55 4.56 -17.12
N TRP A 73 13.22 3.43 -17.76
CA TRP A 73 13.70 3.09 -19.10
C TRP A 73 13.16 4.06 -20.16
N GLY A 74 11.89 4.43 -20.06
CA GLY A 74 11.22 5.43 -20.88
C GLY A 74 11.91 6.79 -20.77
N ALA A 75 12.21 7.24 -19.56
CA ALA A 75 12.93 8.50 -19.32
C ALA A 75 14.39 8.45 -19.80
N LEU A 76 15.08 7.32 -19.63
CA LEU A 76 16.49 7.15 -20.04
C LEU A 76 16.68 7.11 -21.56
N ARG A 77 15.81 6.36 -22.25
CA ARG A 77 15.93 6.10 -23.69
C ARG A 77 15.01 6.98 -24.53
N TYR A 78 14.22 7.87 -23.92
CA TYR A 78 13.13 8.59 -24.61
C TYR A 78 12.20 7.62 -25.37
N ASN A 79 11.93 6.44 -24.80
CA ASN A 79 11.06 5.43 -25.41
C ASN A 79 9.60 5.74 -25.10
N ARG A 80 8.84 6.14 -26.13
CA ARG A 80 7.43 6.53 -25.99
C ARG A 80 6.51 5.39 -25.57
N CYS A 81 6.80 4.14 -25.95
CA CYS A 81 6.00 3.00 -25.55
C CYS A 81 6.10 2.78 -24.03
N CYS A 82 7.32 2.82 -23.48
CA CYS A 82 7.54 2.69 -22.04
C CYS A 82 6.93 3.87 -21.24
N LEU A 83 7.05 5.11 -21.74
CA LEU A 83 6.40 6.28 -21.14
C LEU A 83 4.87 6.19 -21.20
N GLY A 84 4.33 5.70 -22.33
CA GLY A 84 2.90 5.48 -22.51
C GLY A 84 2.35 4.42 -21.57
N MET A 85 3.02 3.27 -21.42
CA MET A 85 2.64 2.25 -20.44
C MET A 85 2.64 2.79 -19.01
N TYR A 86 3.69 3.53 -18.64
CA TYR A 86 3.78 4.19 -17.33
C TYR A 86 2.63 5.17 -17.11
N PHE A 87 2.33 6.02 -18.09
CA PHE A 87 1.23 6.98 -18.02
C PHE A 87 -0.14 6.28 -17.86
N THR A 88 -0.43 5.31 -18.71
CA THR A 88 -1.72 4.59 -18.69
C THR A 88 -1.93 3.87 -17.36
N PHE A 89 -0.89 3.26 -16.80
CA PHE A 89 -0.97 2.61 -15.50
C PHE A 89 -1.21 3.60 -14.37
N LEU A 90 -0.46 4.71 -14.32
CA LEU A 90 -0.69 5.75 -13.32
C LEU A 90 -2.10 6.34 -13.41
N LEU A 91 -2.64 6.48 -14.63
CA LEU A 91 -4.00 6.99 -14.82
C LEU A 91 -5.04 6.02 -14.26
N PHE A 92 -4.84 4.72 -14.48
CA PHE A 92 -5.72 3.68 -13.94
C PHE A 92 -5.69 3.66 -12.40
N VAL A 93 -4.48 3.73 -11.81
CA VAL A 93 -4.32 3.79 -10.34
C VAL A 93 -4.99 5.05 -9.77
N PHE A 94 -4.79 6.21 -10.40
CA PHE A 94 -5.42 7.46 -9.96
C PHE A 94 -6.96 7.37 -10.01
N ALA A 95 -7.52 6.79 -11.07
CA ALA A 95 -8.97 6.58 -11.17
C ALA A 95 -9.48 5.62 -10.08
N ALA A 96 -8.74 4.54 -9.81
CA ALA A 96 -9.06 3.60 -8.74
C ALA A 96 -8.96 4.24 -7.35
N GLU A 97 -8.00 5.13 -7.13
CA GLU A 97 -7.82 5.88 -5.88
C GLU A 97 -8.99 6.84 -5.64
N VAL A 98 -9.43 7.58 -6.66
CA VAL A 98 -10.62 8.43 -6.59
C VAL A 98 -11.87 7.60 -6.32
N ALA A 99 -12.08 6.49 -7.05
CA ALA A 99 -13.22 5.61 -6.85
C ALA A 99 -13.24 5.01 -5.43
N THR A 100 -12.08 4.57 -4.93
CA THR A 100 -11.93 4.05 -3.57
C THR A 100 -12.18 5.13 -2.52
N GLY A 101 -11.71 6.36 -2.75
CA GLY A 101 -11.98 7.49 -1.86
C GLY A 101 -13.48 7.80 -1.77
N ILE A 102 -14.18 7.83 -2.91
CA ILE A 102 -15.63 8.04 -2.96
C ILE A 102 -16.37 6.89 -2.25
N ALA A 103 -16.03 5.64 -2.59
CA ALA A 103 -16.62 4.46 -1.97
C ALA A 103 -16.37 4.44 -0.46
N GLY A 104 -15.17 4.81 -0.01
CA GLY A 104 -14.81 4.91 1.40
C GLY A 104 -15.67 5.89 2.18
N VAL A 105 -16.09 7.00 1.55
CA VAL A 105 -17.02 7.96 2.17
C VAL A 105 -18.45 7.40 2.23
N ILE A 106 -18.91 6.76 1.15
CA ILE A 106 -20.27 6.22 1.04
C ILE A 106 -20.48 5.04 2.00
N TYR A 107 -19.56 4.07 1.99
CA TYR A 107 -19.69 2.80 2.72
C TYR A 107 -19.00 2.81 4.09
N LYS A 108 -18.62 3.99 4.62
CA LYS A 108 -17.86 4.09 5.89
C LYS A 108 -18.54 3.37 7.06
N GLU A 109 -19.86 3.52 7.20
CA GLU A 109 -20.60 2.93 8.34
C GLU A 109 -20.80 1.43 8.17
N GLU A 110 -21.02 0.96 6.94
CA GLU A 110 -21.12 -0.47 6.65
C GLU A 110 -19.78 -1.18 6.90
N LEU A 111 -18.69 -0.61 6.39
CA LEU A 111 -17.34 -1.11 6.62
C LEU A 111 -17.02 -1.16 8.11
N ARG A 112 -17.40 -0.12 8.85
CA ARG A 112 -17.26 -0.07 10.30
C ARG A 112 -18.00 -1.22 10.99
N MET A 113 -19.29 -1.43 10.68
CA MET A 113 -20.06 -2.53 11.27
C MET A 113 -19.46 -3.89 10.92
N TYR A 114 -18.97 -4.06 9.69
CA TYR A 114 -18.31 -5.29 9.27
C TYR A 114 -17.02 -5.56 10.07
N ILE A 115 -16.18 -4.54 10.26
CA ILE A 115 -14.95 -4.63 11.07
C ILE A 115 -15.29 -4.97 12.52
N LEU A 116 -16.27 -4.28 13.12
CA LEU A 116 -16.69 -4.51 14.49
C LEU A 116 -17.22 -5.94 14.69
N LYS A 117 -18.01 -6.45 13.74
CA LYS A 117 -18.50 -7.83 13.75
C LYS A 117 -17.35 -8.84 13.65
N TYR A 118 -16.43 -8.63 12.70
CA TYR A 118 -15.26 -9.48 12.53
C TYR A 118 -14.41 -9.52 13.81
N LEU A 119 -14.17 -8.36 14.41
CA LEU A 119 -13.40 -8.22 15.63
C LEU A 119 -14.04 -8.96 16.80
N LYS A 120 -15.36 -8.83 16.96
CA LYS A 120 -16.12 -9.56 17.98
C LYS A 120 -15.95 -11.08 17.81
N THR A 121 -16.15 -11.59 16.60
CA THR A 121 -15.97 -13.02 16.30
C THR A 121 -14.53 -13.47 16.55
N ALA A 122 -13.53 -12.67 16.15
CA ALA A 122 -12.12 -12.99 16.38
C ALA A 122 -11.77 -13.10 17.87
N VAL A 123 -12.34 -12.24 18.73
CA VAL A 123 -12.16 -12.30 20.18
C VAL A 123 -12.88 -13.53 20.78
N GLU A 124 -14.11 -13.82 20.33
CA GLU A 124 -14.88 -14.99 20.77
C GLU A 124 -14.16 -16.31 20.43
N GLU A 125 -13.60 -16.41 19.23
CA GLU A 125 -12.87 -17.58 18.72
C GLU A 125 -11.39 -17.60 19.12
N TYR A 126 -10.90 -16.59 19.84
CA TYR A 126 -9.48 -16.49 20.19
C TYR A 126 -9.01 -17.72 20.99
N GLU A 127 -7.91 -18.32 20.56
CA GLU A 127 -7.19 -19.36 21.28
C GLU A 127 -5.75 -18.91 21.54
N PRO A 128 -5.22 -19.12 22.76
CA PRO A 128 -3.85 -18.73 23.08
C PRO A 128 -2.86 -19.51 22.21
N THR A 129 -2.07 -18.77 21.45
CA THR A 129 -1.05 -19.29 20.54
C THR A 129 0.20 -18.42 20.62
N ASP A 130 1.36 -19.03 20.37
CA ASP A 130 2.63 -18.29 20.26
C ASP A 130 2.77 -17.58 18.90
N LYS A 131 1.89 -17.85 17.94
CA LYS A 131 1.87 -17.20 16.63
C LYS A 131 1.10 -15.88 16.71
N LEU A 132 1.65 -14.83 16.13
CA LEU A 132 0.93 -13.56 15.94
C LEU A 132 -0.32 -13.78 15.07
N THR A 133 -1.47 -13.39 15.60
CA THR A 133 -2.74 -13.39 14.86
C THR A 133 -3.06 -12.01 14.27
N SER A 134 -4.03 -11.96 13.36
CA SER A 134 -4.56 -10.68 12.84
C SER A 134 -5.17 -9.82 13.97
N LEU A 135 -5.81 -10.49 14.93
CA LEU A 135 -6.38 -9.86 16.12
C LEU A 135 -5.28 -9.19 16.98
N ASP A 136 -4.16 -9.89 17.18
CA ASP A 136 -3.00 -9.32 17.91
C ASP A 136 -2.46 -8.06 17.23
N LEU A 137 -2.36 -8.08 15.90
CA LEU A 137 -1.88 -6.91 15.17
C LEU A 137 -2.83 -5.73 15.32
N VAL A 138 -4.14 -5.95 15.23
CA VAL A 138 -5.15 -4.89 15.42
C VAL A 138 -5.05 -4.29 16.82
N GLN A 139 -5.00 -5.12 17.86
CA GLN A 139 -4.95 -4.67 19.25
C GLN A 139 -3.67 -3.88 19.56
N ALA A 140 -2.52 -4.37 19.09
CA ALA A 140 -1.24 -3.67 19.26
C ALA A 140 -1.19 -2.36 18.47
N THR A 141 -1.71 -2.34 17.23
CA THR A 141 -1.66 -1.17 16.34
C THR A 141 -2.61 -0.06 16.79
N PHE A 142 -3.81 -0.41 17.24
CA PHE A 142 -4.83 0.57 17.65
C PHE A 142 -4.86 0.81 19.16
N HIS A 143 -3.94 0.21 19.91
CA HIS A 143 -3.84 0.32 21.37
C HIS A 143 -5.19 0.10 22.06
N CYS A 144 -5.78 -1.06 21.77
CA CYS A 144 -7.10 -1.49 22.23
C CYS A 144 -7.09 -2.97 22.63
N CYS A 145 -8.07 -3.40 23.43
CA CYS A 145 -8.12 -4.77 23.94
C CYS A 145 -9.55 -5.33 23.91
N GLY A 146 -9.74 -6.49 23.27
CA GLY A 146 -11.07 -7.07 23.07
C GLY A 146 -12.01 -6.22 22.20
N TYR A 147 -13.29 -6.59 22.17
CA TYR A 147 -14.32 -5.83 21.45
C TYR A 147 -14.74 -4.60 22.28
N SER A 148 -15.32 -4.81 23.46
CA SER A 148 -15.67 -3.79 24.45
C SER A 148 -14.62 -3.66 25.55
N GLY A 149 -13.77 -4.67 25.76
CA GLY A 149 -12.66 -4.60 26.72
C GLY A 149 -11.97 -5.95 26.97
N ALA A 150 -10.96 -5.95 27.84
CA ALA A 150 -10.23 -7.17 28.22
C ALA A 150 -11.11 -8.27 28.86
N SER A 151 -12.28 -7.90 29.40
CA SER A 151 -13.26 -8.84 29.94
C SER A 151 -13.83 -9.79 28.89
N ASP A 152 -13.77 -9.44 27.60
CA ASP A 152 -14.34 -10.23 26.51
C ASP A 152 -13.65 -11.58 26.32
N TYR A 153 -12.41 -11.71 26.80
CA TYR A 153 -11.69 -12.99 26.82
C TYR A 153 -12.23 -13.95 27.89
N GLY A 154 -13.05 -13.47 28.83
CA GLY A 154 -13.65 -14.28 29.89
C GLY A 154 -12.60 -14.96 30.76
N LYS A 155 -12.49 -16.29 30.64
CA LYS A 155 -11.51 -17.11 31.37
C LYS A 155 -10.21 -17.35 30.59
N LYS A 156 -10.18 -16.97 29.31
CA LYS A 156 -9.00 -17.14 28.45
C LYS A 156 -7.92 -16.14 28.88
N PRO A 157 -6.63 -16.49 28.74
CA PRO A 157 -5.55 -15.54 29.01
C PRO A 157 -5.63 -14.37 28.03
N ILE A 158 -5.51 -13.14 28.57
CA ILE A 158 -5.54 -11.92 27.76
C ILE A 158 -4.27 -11.88 26.88
N PRO A 159 -4.40 -11.62 25.57
CA PRO A 159 -3.24 -11.53 24.68
C PRO A 159 -2.27 -10.42 25.10
N LYS A 160 -0.95 -10.67 24.98
CA LYS A 160 0.08 -9.65 25.21
C LYS A 160 -0.02 -8.46 24.25
N SER A 161 -0.65 -8.66 23.10
CA SER A 161 -0.93 -7.62 22.11
C SER A 161 -1.83 -6.50 22.64
N CYS A 162 -2.69 -6.77 23.65
CA CYS A 162 -3.44 -5.72 24.36
C CYS A 162 -2.53 -4.62 24.95
N CYS A 163 -1.29 -4.98 25.29
CA CYS A 163 -0.28 -4.07 25.82
C CYS A 163 0.79 -3.70 24.79
N GLY A 164 0.57 -3.94 23.50
CA GLY A 164 1.59 -3.72 22.46
C GLY A 164 2.89 -4.50 22.73
N PHE A 165 2.78 -5.68 23.34
CA PHE A 165 3.91 -6.51 23.79
C PHE A 165 4.80 -5.90 24.89
N GLY A 166 4.36 -4.81 25.53
CA GLY A 166 4.96 -4.24 26.74
C GLY A 166 4.27 -4.68 28.03
N GLU A 167 4.73 -4.15 29.16
CA GLU A 167 4.05 -4.32 30.45
C GLU A 167 2.95 -3.26 30.61
N CYS A 168 1.71 -3.70 30.83
CA CYS A 168 0.58 -2.84 31.14
C CYS A 168 -0.51 -3.61 31.88
N ASP A 169 -1.43 -2.89 32.53
CA ASP A 169 -2.68 -3.49 33.01
C ASP A 169 -3.69 -3.52 31.85
N ALA A 170 -3.82 -4.68 31.22
CA ALA A 170 -4.75 -4.87 30.10
C ALA A 170 -6.21 -4.56 30.46
N SER A 171 -6.58 -4.64 31.74
CA SER A 171 -7.94 -4.33 32.22
C SER A 171 -8.30 -2.85 32.09
N LEU A 172 -7.29 -1.97 32.08
CA LEU A 172 -7.46 -0.52 31.89
C LEU A 172 -7.46 -0.13 30.41
N VAL A 173 -7.12 -1.05 29.51
CA VAL A 173 -7.10 -0.81 28.07
C VAL A 173 -8.53 -0.84 27.54
N LYS A 174 -8.92 0.24 26.86
CA LYS A 174 -10.26 0.38 26.27
C LYS A 174 -10.52 -0.67 25.18
N GLY A 175 -11.79 -1.03 25.04
CA GLY A 175 -12.30 -1.85 23.95
C GLY A 175 -12.00 -1.25 22.57
N CYS A 176 -11.76 -2.11 21.59
CA CYS A 176 -11.53 -1.67 20.23
C CYS A 176 -12.77 -1.02 19.59
N GLU A 177 -13.99 -1.34 20.03
CA GLU A 177 -15.23 -0.67 19.59
C GLU A 177 -15.17 0.84 19.86
N GLU A 178 -14.89 1.24 21.09
CA GLU A 178 -14.79 2.65 21.49
C GLU A 178 -13.63 3.34 20.75
N ARG A 179 -12.49 2.64 20.63
CA ARG A 179 -11.35 3.15 19.85
C ARG A 179 -11.70 3.37 18.40
N THR A 180 -12.60 2.58 17.81
CA THR A 180 -13.12 2.77 16.45
C THR A 180 -13.93 4.06 16.31
N PHE A 181 -14.62 4.50 17.37
CA PHE A 181 -15.31 5.81 17.41
C PHE A 181 -14.34 7.00 17.57
N GLN A 182 -13.22 6.81 18.27
CA GLN A 182 -12.23 7.87 18.54
C GLN A 182 -11.13 8.00 17.47
N ILE A 183 -11.22 7.31 16.32
CA ILE A 183 -10.25 7.37 15.20
C ILE A 183 -10.37 8.69 14.40
N GLU A 184 -10.67 9.83 15.01
CA GLU A 184 -10.66 11.10 14.24
C GLU A 184 -9.23 11.48 13.85
N ASN A 185 -8.27 11.37 14.77
CA ASN A 185 -6.89 11.80 14.50
C ASN A 185 -6.12 10.84 13.57
N GLN A 186 -6.34 9.53 13.69
CA GLN A 186 -5.69 8.53 12.84
C GLN A 186 -6.29 8.49 11.43
N THR A 187 -7.59 8.78 11.28
CA THR A 187 -8.23 8.89 9.96
C THR A 187 -7.69 10.07 9.17
N ILE A 188 -7.40 11.20 9.83
CA ILE A 188 -6.80 12.37 9.17
C ILE A 188 -5.43 12.04 8.58
N ILE A 189 -4.59 11.30 9.31
CA ILE A 189 -3.26 10.88 8.82
C ILE A 189 -3.39 9.99 7.58
N LEU A 190 -4.30 9.01 7.62
CA LEU A 190 -4.57 8.15 6.46
C LEU A 190 -5.06 8.95 5.24
N CYS A 191 -6.00 9.88 5.43
CA CYS A 191 -6.45 10.77 4.38
C CYS A 191 -5.31 11.63 3.81
N ALA A 192 -4.42 12.15 4.67
CA ALA A 192 -3.26 12.92 4.23
C ALA A 192 -2.28 12.09 3.40
N ILE A 193 -2.05 10.82 3.77
CA ILE A 193 -1.22 9.89 3.01
C ILE A 193 -1.83 9.65 1.63
N VAL A 194 -3.12 9.33 1.55
CA VAL A 194 -3.83 9.10 0.27
C VAL A 194 -3.76 10.34 -0.62
N ILE A 195 -4.10 11.52 -0.09
CA ILE A 195 -4.00 12.77 -0.86
C ILE A 195 -2.55 13.02 -1.35
N GLY A 196 -1.56 12.76 -0.49
CA GLY A 196 -0.15 12.88 -0.86
C GLY A 196 0.25 11.94 -2.00
N VAL A 197 -0.22 10.69 -1.95
CA VAL A 197 -0.01 9.69 -3.01
C VAL A 197 -0.65 10.16 -4.32
N ALA A 198 -1.90 10.61 -4.30
CA ALA A 198 -2.60 11.16 -5.47
C ALA A 198 -1.85 12.34 -6.11
N LEU A 199 -1.31 13.25 -5.28
CA LEU A 199 -0.52 14.39 -5.77
C LEU A 199 0.79 13.94 -6.42
N ILE A 200 1.50 12.97 -5.83
CA ILE A 200 2.73 12.44 -6.42
C ILE A 200 2.44 11.73 -7.74
N GLN A 201 1.34 10.97 -7.83
CA GLN A 201 0.92 10.34 -9.08
C GLN A 201 0.62 11.38 -10.17
N LEU A 202 -0.06 12.48 -9.83
CA LEU A 202 -0.34 13.56 -10.77
C LEU A 202 0.95 14.18 -11.32
N VAL A 203 1.95 14.39 -10.46
CA VAL A 203 3.27 14.84 -10.90
C VAL A 203 3.91 13.83 -11.86
N GLY A 204 3.82 12.53 -11.57
CA GLY A 204 4.29 11.46 -12.45
C GLY A 204 3.60 11.44 -13.82
N LEU A 205 2.28 11.66 -13.86
CA LEU A 205 1.50 11.77 -15.09
C LEU A 205 1.96 12.96 -15.95
N ILE A 206 2.14 14.13 -15.32
CA ILE A 206 2.62 15.35 -15.99
C ILE A 206 4.04 15.11 -16.54
N PHE A 207 4.95 14.56 -15.73
CA PHE A 207 6.33 14.29 -16.15
C PHE A 207 6.39 13.30 -17.30
N SER A 208 5.59 12.23 -17.25
CA SER A 208 5.50 11.25 -18.34
C SER A 208 5.03 11.89 -19.65
N MET A 209 3.97 12.71 -19.59
CA MET A 209 3.46 13.41 -20.78
C MET A 209 4.48 14.39 -21.36
N VAL A 210 5.11 15.22 -20.52
CA VAL A 210 6.13 16.16 -20.97
C VAL A 210 7.31 15.43 -21.62
N LEU A 211 7.78 14.32 -21.03
CA LEU A 211 8.87 13.54 -21.62
C LEU A 211 8.44 12.78 -22.88
N CYS A 212 7.17 12.34 -22.97
CA CYS A 212 6.65 11.72 -24.18
C CYS A 212 6.58 12.73 -25.33
N CYS A 213 6.14 13.96 -25.06
CA CYS A 213 6.20 15.07 -26.02
C CYS A 213 7.65 15.40 -26.42
N ALA A 214 8.57 15.49 -25.46
CA ALA A 214 9.99 15.74 -25.75
C ALA A 214 10.63 14.60 -26.58
N ALA A 215 10.27 13.35 -26.29
CA ALA A 215 10.65 12.19 -27.10
C ALA A 215 10.01 12.24 -28.50
N ARG A 216 8.86 12.90 -28.65
CA ARG A 216 8.25 13.14 -29.95
C ARG A 216 9.07 14.06 -30.81
N ASP A 217 9.40 15.21 -30.26
CA ASP A 217 10.13 16.25 -30.97
C ASP A 217 11.57 15.82 -31.29
N ARG A 218 12.20 15.00 -30.42
CA ARG A 218 13.54 14.47 -30.69
C ARG A 218 13.57 13.56 -31.93
N HIS A 219 12.58 12.67 -32.05
CA HIS A 219 12.49 11.74 -33.18
C HIS A 219 12.10 12.45 -34.49
N SER A 220 11.31 13.53 -34.44
CA SER A 220 11.00 14.30 -35.66
C SER A 220 12.21 15.08 -36.18
N VAL A 221 13.05 15.62 -35.28
CA VAL A 221 14.31 16.28 -35.66
C VAL A 221 15.29 15.28 -36.27
N GLU A 222 15.49 14.12 -35.65
CA GLU A 222 16.39 13.07 -36.15
C GLU A 222 15.95 12.51 -37.51
N TYR A 223 14.64 12.49 -37.79
CA TYR A 223 14.09 12.09 -39.11
C TYR A 223 14.25 13.15 -40.20
N TYR A 224 14.39 14.44 -39.86
CA TYR A 224 14.54 15.54 -40.84
C TYR A 224 16.00 15.93 -41.15
N GLU A 225 16.97 15.58 -40.31
CA GLU A 225 18.40 15.74 -40.62
C GLU A 225 18.98 14.86 -41.76
N PRO A 226 18.48 13.64 -42.09
CA PRO A 226 19.06 12.84 -43.17
C PRO A 226 18.77 13.36 -44.59
N VAL A 227 17.98 14.43 -44.76
CA VAL A 227 17.62 14.99 -46.09
C VAL A 227 18.50 16.19 -46.47
N ARG A 228 19.49 16.55 -45.63
CA ARG A 228 20.40 17.68 -45.87
C ARG A 228 21.83 17.20 -46.12
N THR A 229 22.02 16.38 -47.16
CA THR A 229 23.33 16.09 -47.78
C THR A 229 23.18 16.10 -49.28
#